data_AF-A0A930PEL6-F1
#
_entry.id   AF-A0A930PEL6-F1
#
_cell.length_a   1.000
_cell.length_b   1.000
_cell.length_c   1.000
_cell.angle_alpha   90.00
_cell.angle_beta   90.00
_cell.angle_gamma   90.00
#
_symmetry.space_group_name_H-M   'P 1'
#
loop_
_entity.id
_entity.type
_entity.pdbx_description
1 polymer ?
#
loop_
_entity_poly.entity_id
_entity_poly.type
_entity_poly.pdbx_seq_one_letter_code
_entity_poly.pdbx_strand_id
1 'polypeptide(L)'
;MEEKVKPLVEQEKAVRRDSESLSDKKTAKKSEVFYFSVVHLQAGEDAKDISAMHKRGHLNKLLTTVTSYDQGNAITLDNIFKSPLQKKGDELLRENKKYAVVYNNTEGGSYEVFRKVQEQEVKKNIERHGLPENATNDVKLLYQSNEHHAQKLSDNASVSPIIKQYNSLKEQHPDALLLFRVGDFYESYKEDAVKASKYLGIDLTMQKNGTQVIGFPNNALDKYLPMLIKAGERVAIVDHLEMVQRKQENPSKRHEEDIKLDRQQSSQKVSDTISATSAQQQKFIDDIKAAMGTTRMVVLPDFGTQKGVVAGTGEDKGISLSRVYAWNDNISFAGSVPGDDAQKRRYYHPENIRPEFYDYLVNEVKKATAPQLITENGQKVTSANLYESPKQEGKYFFYARLDGVGLHPKAVKPQDVEAFMKQELSVKDMFEKYYPTKMAKQLDKEDFDSLKLSDGNELTKFRVYKQRNEEKSHFGEYLLYAEMGNKRFHATPLSHDQLDAYFDRTQSKGQIAEKVIGEQLNLKSAYEKYKLPENIPVQEVRVRKVPEGDWLISASLGDKGQTPERKVSSNDLYSLFKSKTATREQLAAKYLTEDIKDLSRSKPLERSQGLKI
;
A
#
# COMPACT_ATOMS: atom_id res chain seq x y z
N MET A 1 -61.61 -20.26 -38.72
CA MET A 1 -60.29 -20.47 -39.34
C MET A 1 -59.27 -19.76 -38.48
N GLU A 2 -58.30 -20.52 -38.01
CA GLU A 2 -57.34 -20.17 -36.96
C GLU A 2 -56.41 -19.03 -37.37
N GLU A 3 -56.18 -18.08 -36.47
CA GLU A 3 -55.03 -17.18 -36.53
C GLU A 3 -54.10 -17.55 -35.35
N LYS A 4 -53.00 -18.24 -35.68
CA LYS A 4 -51.95 -18.66 -34.75
C LYS A 4 -50.67 -17.88 -35.05
N VAL A 5 -50.00 -17.51 -33.96
CA VAL A 5 -48.82 -16.65 -33.83
C VAL A 5 -47.50 -17.44 -33.95
N LYS A 6 -46.47 -16.80 -34.55
CA LYS A 6 -44.98 -16.86 -34.34
C LYS A 6 -44.15 -17.11 -35.62
N PRO A 7 -42.86 -16.68 -35.72
CA PRO A 7 -42.21 -15.48 -35.17
C PRO A 7 -41.30 -14.72 -36.17
N LEU A 8 -40.97 -13.46 -35.85
CA LEU A 8 -40.05 -12.57 -36.55
C LEU A 8 -38.58 -12.92 -36.19
N VAL A 9 -37.83 -13.48 -37.13
CA VAL A 9 -36.37 -13.52 -37.16
C VAL A 9 -35.98 -13.06 -38.56
N GLU A 10 -34.91 -12.26 -38.66
CA GLU A 10 -34.33 -11.64 -39.87
C GLU A 10 -34.72 -10.19 -40.19
N GLN A 11 -34.48 -9.24 -39.26
CA GLN A 11 -34.11 -7.86 -39.61
C GLN A 11 -33.20 -7.21 -38.55
N GLU A 12 -31.97 -7.71 -38.36
CA GLU A 12 -30.89 -6.97 -37.66
C GLU A 12 -29.49 -7.31 -38.22
N LYS A 13 -29.38 -7.50 -39.54
CA LYS A 13 -28.10 -7.69 -40.25
C LYS A 13 -28.02 -6.84 -41.53
N ALA A 14 -28.28 -5.54 -41.44
CA ALA A 14 -28.07 -4.65 -42.59
C ALA A 14 -27.92 -3.16 -42.25
N VAL A 15 -27.35 -2.77 -41.11
CA VAL A 15 -26.92 -1.38 -40.87
C VAL A 15 -25.70 -1.41 -39.95
N ARG A 16 -24.50 -1.49 -40.54
CA ARG A 16 -23.15 -1.19 -39.95
C ARG A 16 -22.00 -1.64 -40.88
N ARG A 17 -22.19 -1.51 -42.20
CA ARG A 17 -21.11 -1.43 -43.17
C ARG A 17 -21.38 -0.13 -43.90
N ASP A 18 -20.60 0.90 -43.56
CA ASP A 18 -20.42 2.18 -44.27
C ASP A 18 -20.02 3.25 -43.23
N SER A 19 -18.79 3.13 -42.72
CA SER A 19 -18.03 4.27 -42.21
C SER A 19 -16.55 3.89 -42.08
N GLU A 20 -15.95 3.42 -43.18
CA GLU A 20 -14.49 3.38 -43.36
C GLU A 20 -14.14 4.23 -44.59
N SER A 21 -13.80 5.51 -44.36
CA SER A 21 -12.70 6.20 -45.02
C SER A 21 -12.64 7.67 -44.58
N LEU A 22 -11.40 8.14 -44.38
CA LEU A 22 -10.96 9.53 -44.18
C LEU A 22 -11.14 10.14 -42.78
N SER A 23 -10.13 9.94 -41.91
CA SER A 23 -9.49 11.05 -41.21
C SER A 23 -8.10 10.67 -40.67
N ASP A 24 -7.06 11.03 -41.42
CA ASP A 24 -5.75 11.29 -40.85
C ASP A 24 -5.84 12.48 -39.91
N LYS A 25 -5.69 12.26 -38.59
CA LYS A 25 -5.27 13.26 -37.59
C LYS A 25 -4.93 12.56 -36.27
N LYS A 26 -3.62 12.41 -36.03
CA LYS A 26 -2.92 12.12 -34.76
C LYS A 26 -3.79 11.58 -33.59
N THR A 27 -3.91 10.26 -33.52
CA THR A 27 -4.40 9.55 -32.34
C THR A 27 -3.23 8.99 -31.54
N ALA A 28 -3.18 9.30 -30.24
CA ALA A 28 -2.30 8.63 -29.29
C ALA A 28 -2.64 7.13 -29.31
N LYS A 29 -1.63 6.28 -29.59
CA LYS A 29 -1.78 4.82 -29.69
C LYS A 29 -2.26 4.28 -28.34
N LYS A 30 -3.50 3.79 -28.28
CA LYS A 30 -4.09 3.16 -27.09
C LYS A 30 -3.24 1.92 -26.74
N SER A 31 -2.74 1.84 -25.51
CA SER A 31 -1.86 0.73 -25.08
C SER A 31 -2.59 -0.61 -25.20
N GLU A 32 -1.94 -1.61 -25.82
CA GLU A 32 -2.53 -2.95 -25.95
C GLU A 32 -2.54 -3.67 -24.57
N VAL A 33 -3.52 -4.54 -24.36
CA VAL A 33 -3.71 -5.30 -23.11
C VAL A 33 -3.44 -6.78 -23.39
N PHE A 34 -2.69 -7.43 -22.50
CA PHE A 34 -2.35 -8.84 -22.51
C PHE A 34 -3.05 -9.59 -21.37
N TYR A 35 -3.07 -10.92 -21.43
CA TYR A 35 -3.77 -11.82 -20.52
C TYR A 35 -2.76 -12.78 -19.87
N PHE A 36 -2.52 -12.63 -18.58
CA PHE A 36 -1.63 -13.48 -17.78
C PHE A 36 -2.44 -14.58 -17.09
N SER A 37 -2.19 -15.84 -17.41
CA SER A 37 -2.86 -16.98 -16.76
C SER A 37 -2.40 -17.08 -15.30
N VAL A 38 -3.35 -16.93 -14.36
CA VAL A 38 -3.07 -16.92 -12.92
C VAL A 38 -3.61 -18.17 -12.21
N VAL A 39 -4.63 -18.81 -12.78
CA VAL A 39 -5.30 -19.96 -12.16
C VAL A 39 -5.78 -20.90 -13.26
N HIS A 40 -5.45 -22.18 -13.14
CA HIS A 40 -5.96 -23.26 -14.00
C HIS A 40 -6.64 -24.32 -13.13
N LEU A 41 -7.94 -24.56 -13.36
CA LEU A 41 -8.76 -25.50 -12.59
C LEU A 41 -9.25 -26.62 -13.52
N GLN A 42 -8.75 -27.83 -13.32
CA GLN A 42 -9.15 -29.01 -14.11
C GLN A 42 -9.84 -30.09 -13.26
N ALA A 43 -9.44 -30.25 -12.00
CA ALA A 43 -9.99 -31.25 -11.07
C ALA A 43 -9.94 -30.75 -9.62
N GLY A 44 -10.68 -31.39 -8.71
CA GLY A 44 -10.76 -31.02 -7.28
C GLY A 44 -12.13 -30.47 -6.87
N GLU A 45 -12.28 -30.15 -5.57
CA GLU A 45 -13.52 -29.57 -5.04
C GLU A 45 -13.80 -28.19 -5.65
N ASP A 46 -12.77 -27.35 -5.77
CA ASP A 46 -12.88 -26.03 -6.42
C ASP A 46 -13.37 -26.15 -7.87
N ALA A 47 -12.83 -27.08 -8.66
CA ALA A 47 -13.27 -27.30 -10.04
C ALA A 47 -14.74 -27.77 -10.12
N LYS A 48 -15.21 -28.58 -9.16
CA LYS A 48 -16.61 -29.01 -9.08
C LYS A 48 -17.55 -27.84 -8.75
N ASP A 49 -17.15 -26.99 -7.82
CA ASP A 49 -17.94 -25.82 -7.41
C ASP A 49 -18.02 -24.79 -8.54
N ILE A 50 -16.92 -24.51 -9.22
CA ILE A 50 -16.89 -23.64 -10.40
C ILE A 50 -17.74 -24.23 -11.54
N SER A 51 -17.65 -25.54 -11.78
CA SER A 51 -18.50 -26.23 -12.76
C SER A 51 -19.99 -26.14 -12.43
N ALA A 52 -20.36 -26.27 -11.14
CA ALA A 52 -21.73 -26.10 -10.70
C ALA A 52 -22.23 -24.65 -10.88
N MET A 53 -21.38 -23.66 -10.60
CA MET A 53 -21.71 -22.23 -10.82
C MET A 53 -21.87 -21.90 -12.30
N HIS A 54 -21.01 -22.47 -13.16
CA HIS A 54 -21.10 -22.32 -14.61
C HIS A 54 -22.41 -22.92 -15.14
N LYS A 55 -22.74 -24.17 -14.79
CA LYS A 55 -23.98 -24.85 -15.21
C LYS A 55 -25.26 -24.13 -14.74
N ARG A 56 -25.21 -23.43 -13.61
CA ARG A 56 -26.33 -22.63 -13.06
C ARG A 56 -26.39 -21.19 -13.61
N GLY A 57 -25.46 -20.79 -14.48
CA GLY A 57 -25.41 -19.45 -15.06
C GLY A 57 -24.95 -18.34 -14.10
N HIS A 58 -24.34 -18.69 -12.96
CA HIS A 58 -23.90 -17.73 -11.94
C HIS A 58 -22.53 -17.08 -12.29
N LEU A 59 -22.41 -16.50 -13.48
CA LEU A 59 -21.15 -16.03 -14.06
C LEU A 59 -20.45 -14.92 -13.24
N ASN A 60 -21.21 -14.03 -12.58
CA ASN A 60 -20.62 -13.00 -11.71
C ASN A 60 -20.04 -13.60 -10.42
N LYS A 61 -20.74 -14.56 -9.80
CA LYS A 61 -20.26 -15.26 -8.60
C LYS A 61 -19.04 -16.13 -8.93
N LEU A 62 -19.07 -16.78 -10.09
CA LEU A 62 -17.94 -17.51 -10.64
C LEU A 62 -16.71 -16.60 -10.76
N LEU A 63 -16.84 -15.45 -11.45
CA LEU A 63 -15.76 -14.48 -11.59
C LEU A 63 -15.22 -14.01 -10.23
N THR A 64 -16.07 -13.67 -9.26
CA THR A 64 -15.62 -13.26 -7.92
C THR A 64 -14.89 -14.39 -7.19
N THR A 65 -15.37 -15.62 -7.29
CA THR A 65 -14.77 -16.78 -6.60
C THR A 65 -13.39 -17.08 -7.19
N VAL A 66 -13.29 -17.22 -8.52
CA VAL A 66 -12.03 -17.61 -9.16
C VAL A 66 -10.98 -16.50 -9.11
N THR A 67 -11.38 -15.23 -9.03
CA THR A 67 -10.44 -14.12 -8.84
C THR A 67 -9.89 -14.03 -7.42
N SER A 68 -10.56 -14.62 -6.42
CA SER A 68 -10.01 -14.72 -5.05
C SER A 68 -8.82 -15.68 -4.95
N TYR A 69 -8.65 -16.57 -5.93
CA TYR A 69 -7.51 -17.49 -6.01
C TYR A 69 -6.23 -16.80 -6.54
N ASP A 70 -6.33 -15.62 -7.15
CA ASP A 70 -5.14 -14.85 -7.56
C ASP A 70 -4.48 -14.22 -6.32
N GLN A 71 -3.33 -14.78 -5.93
CA GLN A 71 -2.53 -14.29 -4.79
C GLN A 71 -1.71 -13.03 -5.12
N GLY A 72 -1.83 -12.48 -6.33
CA GLY A 72 -1.07 -11.30 -6.74
C GLY A 72 0.37 -11.64 -7.17
N ASN A 73 0.60 -12.85 -7.66
CA ASN A 73 1.92 -13.30 -8.10
C ASN A 73 2.49 -12.40 -9.21
N ALA A 74 3.82 -12.29 -9.26
CA ALA A 74 4.52 -11.58 -10.33
C ALA A 74 4.17 -12.20 -11.69
N ILE A 75 4.08 -11.37 -12.73
CA ILE A 75 3.82 -11.86 -14.09
C ILE A 75 5.00 -12.70 -14.58
N THR A 76 4.71 -13.83 -15.24
CA THR A 76 5.72 -14.68 -15.89
C THR A 76 5.43 -14.75 -17.40
N LEU A 77 6.48 -14.60 -18.21
CA LEU A 77 6.36 -14.41 -19.67
C LEU A 77 5.94 -15.67 -20.44
N ASP A 78 5.99 -16.84 -19.79
CA ASP A 78 5.55 -18.14 -20.29
C ASP A 78 4.04 -18.34 -20.21
N ASN A 79 3.31 -17.49 -19.46
CA ASN A 79 1.86 -17.57 -19.26
C ASN A 79 1.12 -16.29 -19.69
N ILE A 80 1.71 -15.48 -20.58
CA ILE A 80 1.13 -14.24 -21.08
C ILE A 80 0.68 -14.40 -22.53
N PHE A 81 -0.56 -14.00 -22.83
CA PHE A 81 -1.13 -14.14 -24.17
C PHE A 81 -1.80 -12.86 -24.66
N LYS A 82 -1.90 -12.68 -25.97
CA LYS A 82 -2.60 -11.54 -26.59
C LYS A 82 -4.12 -11.67 -26.52
N SER A 83 -4.62 -12.90 -26.39
CA SER A 83 -6.03 -13.25 -26.26
C SER A 83 -6.23 -14.18 -25.06
N PRO A 84 -7.36 -14.17 -24.34
CA PRO A 84 -7.65 -15.20 -23.33
C PRO A 84 -8.15 -16.50 -23.97
N LEU A 85 -8.64 -16.45 -25.22
CA LEU A 85 -9.07 -17.63 -25.98
C LEU A 85 -7.87 -18.19 -26.73
N GLN A 86 -7.35 -19.33 -26.26
CA GLN A 86 -6.10 -19.92 -26.73
C GLN A 86 -6.33 -21.06 -27.72
N LYS A 87 -7.40 -21.82 -27.54
CA LYS A 87 -7.75 -23.00 -28.35
C LYS A 87 -9.11 -22.83 -29.02
N LYS A 88 -9.26 -23.51 -30.16
CA LYS A 88 -10.53 -23.52 -30.90
C LYS A 88 -11.57 -24.30 -30.10
N GLY A 89 -12.60 -23.59 -29.61
CA GLY A 89 -13.64 -24.15 -28.75
C GLY A 89 -13.58 -23.65 -27.30
N ASP A 90 -12.61 -22.80 -26.96
CA ASP A 90 -12.61 -22.05 -25.71
C ASP A 90 -13.80 -21.07 -25.66
N GLU A 91 -14.46 -20.99 -24.51
CA GLU A 91 -15.58 -20.09 -24.28
C GLU A 91 -15.21 -19.03 -23.24
N LEU A 92 -15.35 -17.74 -23.61
CA LEU A 92 -15.20 -16.64 -22.66
C LEU A 92 -16.47 -16.53 -21.81
N LEU A 93 -16.41 -17.00 -20.57
CA LEU A 93 -17.55 -17.01 -19.66
C LEU A 93 -17.89 -15.62 -19.14
N ARG A 94 -16.87 -14.87 -18.67
CA ARG A 94 -17.05 -13.54 -18.11
C ARG A 94 -15.74 -12.76 -18.10
N GLU A 95 -15.85 -11.45 -18.29
CA GLU A 95 -14.73 -10.53 -18.28
C GLU A 95 -15.09 -9.24 -17.52
N ASN A 96 -14.13 -8.66 -16.80
CA ASN A 96 -14.23 -7.33 -16.21
C ASN A 96 -12.99 -6.48 -16.55
N LYS A 97 -12.80 -5.35 -15.84
CA LYS A 97 -11.66 -4.45 -16.08
C LYS A 97 -10.28 -5.07 -15.77
N LYS A 98 -10.21 -6.14 -14.97
CA LYS A 98 -8.97 -6.74 -14.47
C LYS A 98 -8.79 -8.21 -14.81
N TYR A 99 -9.87 -8.97 -15.03
CA TYR A 99 -9.83 -10.42 -15.20
C TYR A 99 -10.75 -10.91 -16.31
N ALA A 100 -10.39 -12.03 -16.93
CA ALA A 100 -11.19 -12.80 -17.86
C ALA A 100 -11.21 -14.27 -17.41
N VAL A 101 -12.36 -14.94 -17.52
CA VAL A 101 -12.51 -16.36 -17.18
C VAL A 101 -12.95 -17.12 -18.41
N VAL A 102 -12.20 -18.16 -18.74
CA VAL A 102 -12.37 -18.98 -19.94
C VAL A 102 -12.65 -20.41 -19.53
N TYR A 103 -13.57 -21.05 -20.24
CA TYR A 103 -13.81 -22.48 -20.16
C TYR A 103 -13.18 -23.18 -21.37
N ASN A 104 -12.25 -24.09 -21.10
CA ASN A 104 -11.56 -24.85 -22.14
C ASN A 104 -12.28 -26.20 -22.36
N ASN A 105 -12.97 -26.31 -23.48
CA ASN A 105 -13.75 -27.49 -23.81
C ASN A 105 -12.89 -28.64 -24.38
N THR A 106 -11.61 -28.40 -24.69
CA THR A 106 -10.73 -29.35 -25.37
C THR A 106 -9.97 -30.29 -24.42
N GLU A 107 -9.90 -29.97 -23.11
CA GLU A 107 -9.11 -30.72 -22.09
C GLU A 107 -9.97 -31.37 -21.00
N GLY A 108 -11.16 -31.86 -21.35
CA GLY A 108 -12.08 -32.49 -20.39
C GLY A 108 -12.86 -31.51 -19.52
N GLY A 109 -12.86 -30.23 -19.89
CA GLY A 109 -13.59 -29.15 -19.21
C GLY A 109 -12.78 -28.53 -18.08
N SER A 110 -11.83 -27.65 -18.42
CA SER A 110 -11.06 -26.87 -17.44
C SER A 110 -11.46 -25.38 -17.46
N TYR A 111 -11.21 -24.70 -16.34
CA TYR A 111 -11.45 -23.26 -16.20
C TYR A 111 -10.11 -22.55 -16.03
N GLU A 112 -9.89 -21.51 -16.82
CA GLU A 112 -8.68 -20.70 -16.77
C GLU A 112 -9.02 -19.24 -16.48
N VAL A 113 -8.26 -18.65 -15.57
CA VAL A 113 -8.42 -17.25 -15.16
C VAL A 113 -7.22 -16.46 -15.64
N PHE A 114 -7.51 -15.42 -16.40
CA PHE A 114 -6.52 -14.48 -16.89
C PHE A 114 -6.62 -13.15 -16.17
N ARG A 115 -5.50 -12.65 -15.67
CA ARG A 115 -5.34 -11.26 -15.23
C ARG A 115 -4.93 -10.39 -16.41
N LYS A 116 -5.56 -9.23 -16.57
CA LYS A 116 -5.21 -8.25 -17.59
C LYS A 116 -3.93 -7.51 -17.20
N VAL A 117 -2.97 -7.49 -18.10
CA VAL A 117 -1.65 -6.88 -17.93
C VAL A 117 -1.44 -5.88 -19.06
N GLN A 118 -0.85 -4.72 -18.77
CA GLN A 118 -0.56 -3.72 -19.79
C GLN A 118 0.66 -4.13 -20.61
N GLU A 119 0.67 -3.85 -21.92
CA GLU A 119 1.84 -4.09 -22.78
C GLU A 119 3.14 -3.50 -22.20
N GLN A 120 3.07 -2.32 -21.58
CA GLN A 120 4.22 -1.66 -20.95
C GLN A 120 4.80 -2.47 -19.78
N GLU A 121 3.97 -3.19 -19.05
CA GLU A 121 4.40 -4.04 -17.94
C GLU A 121 5.09 -5.31 -18.46
N VAL A 122 4.56 -5.89 -19.55
CA VAL A 122 5.20 -7.01 -20.26
C VAL A 122 6.56 -6.59 -20.82
N LYS A 123 6.64 -5.41 -21.44
CA LYS A 123 7.92 -4.85 -21.96
C LYS A 123 8.95 -4.63 -20.86
N LYS A 124 8.57 -3.99 -19.75
CA LYS A 124 9.45 -3.82 -18.60
C LYS A 124 9.91 -5.16 -18.02
N ASN A 125 9.07 -6.18 -18.04
CA ASN A 125 9.45 -7.52 -17.59
C ASN A 125 10.49 -8.16 -18.52
N ILE A 126 10.32 -8.04 -19.84
CA ILE A 126 11.32 -8.50 -20.81
C ILE A 126 12.64 -7.71 -20.68
N GLU A 127 12.58 -6.39 -20.48
CA GLU A 127 13.76 -5.54 -20.26
C GLU A 127 14.51 -5.94 -18.97
N ARG A 128 13.77 -6.30 -17.92
CA ARG A 128 14.30 -6.62 -16.59
C ARG A 128 14.82 -8.05 -16.44
N HIS A 129 14.20 -9.01 -17.15
CA HIS A 129 14.44 -10.45 -16.96
C HIS A 129 14.93 -11.15 -18.23
N GLY A 130 15.04 -10.44 -19.34
CA GLY A 130 15.26 -11.04 -20.66
C GLY A 130 14.01 -11.76 -21.18
N LEU A 131 14.05 -12.18 -22.44
CA LEU A 131 13.03 -13.04 -23.02
C LEU A 131 13.40 -14.50 -22.73
N PRO A 132 12.70 -15.21 -21.83
CA PRO A 132 13.03 -16.59 -21.53
C PRO A 132 12.67 -17.50 -22.72
N GLU A 133 13.37 -18.62 -22.88
CA GLU A 133 13.16 -19.54 -24.01
C GLU A 133 11.72 -20.09 -24.06
N ASN A 134 11.11 -20.29 -22.89
CA ASN A 134 9.74 -20.76 -22.72
C ASN A 134 8.68 -19.65 -22.83
N ALA A 135 9.05 -18.41 -23.14
CA ALA A 135 8.08 -17.34 -23.37
C ALA A 135 7.07 -17.72 -24.46
N THR A 136 5.83 -17.24 -24.32
CA THR A 136 4.80 -17.49 -25.32
C THR A 136 5.14 -16.84 -26.66
N ASN A 137 4.54 -17.35 -27.74
CA ASN A 137 4.74 -16.79 -29.07
C ASN A 137 4.29 -15.32 -29.16
N ASP A 138 3.24 -14.94 -28.43
CA ASP A 138 2.74 -13.56 -28.39
C ASP A 138 3.77 -12.61 -27.76
N VAL A 139 4.46 -13.04 -26.69
CA VAL A 139 5.53 -12.26 -26.05
C VAL A 139 6.77 -12.21 -26.95
N LYS A 140 7.11 -13.31 -27.63
CA LYS A 140 8.22 -13.36 -28.61
C LYS A 140 7.98 -12.41 -29.79
N LEU A 141 6.76 -12.36 -30.32
CA LEU A 141 6.37 -11.43 -31.38
C LEU A 141 6.42 -9.98 -30.90
N LEU A 142 5.99 -9.71 -29.67
CA LEU A 142 6.11 -8.38 -29.05
C LEU A 142 7.58 -7.94 -28.99
N TYR A 143 8.48 -8.83 -28.57
CA TYR A 143 9.92 -8.57 -28.52
C TYR A 143 10.53 -8.32 -29.91
N GLN A 144 10.21 -9.16 -30.90
CA GLN A 144 10.71 -9.01 -32.28
C GLN A 144 10.23 -7.70 -32.94
N SER A 145 8.99 -7.29 -32.67
CA SER A 145 8.45 -6.01 -33.17
C SER A 145 9.18 -4.79 -32.60
N ASN A 146 9.70 -4.90 -31.36
CA ASN A 146 10.52 -3.88 -30.72
C ASN A 146 11.96 -3.88 -31.28
N GLU A 147 12.55 -5.05 -31.55
CA GLU A 147 13.89 -5.18 -32.17
C GLU A 147 13.92 -4.54 -33.56
N HIS A 148 12.92 -4.74 -34.42
CA HIS A 148 12.85 -4.08 -35.74
C HIS A 148 12.74 -2.54 -35.65
N HIS A 149 12.19 -2.01 -34.55
CA HIS A 149 12.16 -0.58 -34.28
C HIS A 149 13.51 -0.05 -33.76
N ALA A 150 14.27 -0.88 -33.03
CA ALA A 150 15.61 -0.58 -32.53
C ALA A 150 16.72 -0.78 -33.59
N GLN A 151 16.56 -1.72 -34.53
CA GLN A 151 17.55 -2.02 -35.57
C GLN A 151 17.68 -0.89 -36.61
N LYS A 152 16.65 -0.08 -36.81
CA LYS A 152 16.73 1.13 -37.64
C LYS A 152 17.60 2.24 -37.02
N LEU A 153 18.02 2.11 -35.75
CA LEU A 153 18.78 3.11 -35.01
C LEU A 153 20.25 2.73 -34.76
N SER A 154 20.69 1.50 -35.07
CA SER A 154 22.00 0.98 -34.63
C SER A 154 22.97 0.54 -35.73
N ASP A 155 22.80 0.97 -36.97
CA ASP A 155 23.83 0.81 -38.00
C ASP A 155 24.95 1.85 -37.80
N ASN A 156 25.83 1.62 -36.81
CA ASN A 156 27.20 2.14 -36.82
C ASN A 156 28.07 1.39 -35.79
N ALA A 157 28.90 0.48 -36.31
CA ALA A 157 29.84 -0.32 -35.56
C ALA A 157 31.07 0.49 -35.11
N SER A 158 31.31 0.56 -33.80
CA SER A 158 32.65 0.72 -33.20
C SER A 158 32.63 0.19 -31.76
N VAL A 159 33.75 -0.40 -31.31
CA VAL A 159 33.96 -1.09 -30.03
C VAL A 159 33.17 -0.48 -28.86
N SER A 160 32.33 -1.31 -28.20
CA SER A 160 31.45 -0.90 -27.09
C SER A 160 32.22 -0.11 -26.00
N PRO A 161 31.78 1.12 -25.64
CA PRO A 161 32.44 2.00 -24.67
C PRO A 161 32.80 1.34 -23.33
N ILE A 162 31.99 0.38 -22.89
CA ILE A 162 32.19 -0.37 -21.64
C ILE A 162 33.47 -1.22 -21.67
N ILE A 163 33.84 -1.80 -22.81
CA ILE A 163 35.06 -2.62 -22.92
C ILE A 163 36.33 -1.76 -22.80
N LYS A 164 36.28 -0.50 -23.21
CA LYS A 164 37.39 0.44 -22.99
C LYS A 164 37.54 0.79 -21.50
N GLN A 165 36.42 0.99 -20.79
CA GLN A 165 36.43 1.22 -19.35
C GLN A 165 36.91 -0.01 -18.56
N TYR A 166 36.50 -1.22 -18.96
CA TYR A 166 37.02 -2.46 -18.39
C TYR A 166 38.55 -2.52 -18.47
N ASN A 167 39.13 -2.31 -19.64
CA ASN A 167 40.59 -2.38 -19.80
C ASN A 167 41.31 -1.34 -18.93
N SER A 168 40.79 -0.12 -18.85
CA SER A 168 41.40 0.96 -18.06
C SER A 168 41.31 0.71 -16.56
N LEU A 169 40.17 0.25 -16.06
CA LEU A 169 40.00 -0.06 -14.63
C LEU A 169 40.79 -1.32 -14.22
N LYS A 170 40.93 -2.28 -15.13
CA LYS A 170 41.71 -3.49 -14.87
C LYS A 170 43.21 -3.22 -14.79
N GLU A 171 43.71 -2.22 -15.52
CA GLU A 171 45.09 -1.74 -15.40
C GLU A 171 45.35 -1.09 -14.02
N GLN A 172 44.37 -0.37 -13.48
CA GLN A 172 44.47 0.28 -12.16
C GLN A 172 44.22 -0.69 -10.99
N HIS A 173 43.41 -1.72 -11.21
CA HIS A 173 43.03 -2.72 -10.21
C HIS A 173 43.19 -4.15 -10.75
N PRO A 174 44.44 -4.61 -11.00
CA PRO A 174 44.69 -5.93 -11.60
C PRO A 174 44.26 -7.09 -10.71
N ASP A 175 44.21 -6.88 -9.39
CA ASP A 175 43.88 -7.86 -8.37
C ASP A 175 42.39 -7.93 -8.02
N ALA A 176 41.56 -7.05 -8.62
CA ALA A 176 40.12 -7.02 -8.36
C ALA A 176 39.30 -7.58 -9.53
N LEU A 177 38.31 -8.42 -9.22
CA LEU A 177 37.28 -8.87 -10.16
C LEU A 177 36.24 -7.76 -10.34
N LEU A 178 36.11 -7.25 -11.57
CA LEU A 178 35.24 -6.10 -11.86
C LEU A 178 33.82 -6.54 -12.21
N LEU A 179 32.83 -6.05 -11.46
CA LEU A 179 31.41 -6.17 -11.75
C LEU A 179 30.87 -4.80 -12.19
N PHE A 180 30.59 -4.64 -13.48
CA PHE A 180 29.99 -3.45 -14.05
C PHE A 180 28.48 -3.50 -13.90
N ARG A 181 27.88 -2.46 -13.33
CA ARG A 181 26.43 -2.33 -13.35
C ARG A 181 25.98 -1.74 -14.67
N VAL A 182 25.35 -2.58 -15.47
CA VAL A 182 24.77 -2.23 -16.76
C VAL A 182 23.26 -2.39 -16.61
N GLY A 183 22.57 -1.27 -16.37
CA GLY A 183 21.14 -1.27 -16.05
C GLY A 183 20.85 -2.01 -14.75
N ASP A 184 20.04 -3.07 -14.85
CA ASP A 184 19.61 -3.92 -13.73
C ASP A 184 20.47 -5.19 -13.56
N PHE A 185 21.61 -5.29 -14.28
CA PHE A 185 22.52 -6.44 -14.21
C PHE A 185 23.91 -6.02 -13.75
N TYR A 186 24.60 -6.94 -13.07
CA TYR A 186 26.04 -6.90 -12.92
C TYR A 186 26.68 -7.79 -13.96
N GLU A 187 27.54 -7.21 -14.80
CA GLU A 187 28.29 -7.91 -15.84
C GLU A 187 29.78 -7.89 -15.53
N SER A 188 30.43 -9.02 -15.76
CA SER A 188 31.88 -9.15 -15.76
C SER A 188 32.34 -9.54 -17.16
N TYR A 189 33.51 -9.05 -17.57
CA TYR A 189 34.01 -9.16 -18.94
C TYR A 189 35.37 -9.86 -19.00
N LYS A 190 35.65 -10.52 -20.13
CA LYS A 190 36.95 -11.16 -20.44
C LYS A 190 37.39 -12.15 -19.36
N GLU A 191 38.62 -12.00 -18.85
CA GLU A 191 39.23 -12.91 -17.87
C GLU A 191 38.44 -12.98 -16.56
N ASP A 192 37.87 -11.86 -16.12
CA ASP A 192 37.04 -11.80 -14.92
C ASP A 192 35.72 -12.55 -15.13
N ALA A 193 35.21 -12.60 -16.38
CA ALA A 193 34.02 -13.36 -16.71
C ALA A 193 34.26 -14.87 -16.57
N VAL A 194 35.42 -15.35 -17.04
CA VAL A 194 35.82 -16.77 -16.93
C VAL A 194 35.97 -17.18 -15.48
N LYS A 195 36.62 -16.36 -14.66
CA LYS A 195 36.77 -16.60 -13.22
C LYS A 195 35.41 -16.64 -12.52
N ALA A 196 34.57 -15.63 -12.76
CA ALA A 196 33.24 -15.56 -12.16
C ALA A 196 32.36 -16.74 -12.59
N SER A 197 32.42 -17.20 -13.85
CA SER A 197 31.65 -18.36 -14.32
C SER A 197 31.97 -19.62 -13.53
N LYS A 198 33.26 -19.87 -13.28
CA LYS A 198 33.71 -21.03 -12.49
C LYS A 198 33.19 -21.00 -11.05
N TYR A 199 33.16 -19.83 -10.42
CA TYR A 199 32.75 -19.70 -9.02
C TYR A 199 31.22 -19.61 -8.85
N LEU A 200 30.53 -18.98 -9.81
CA LEU A 200 29.08 -18.73 -9.74
C LEU A 200 28.25 -19.87 -10.33
N GLY A 201 28.85 -20.73 -11.16
CA GLY A 201 28.13 -21.81 -11.86
C GLY A 201 27.15 -21.27 -12.90
N ILE A 202 27.44 -20.11 -13.48
CA ILE A 202 26.66 -19.48 -14.55
C ILE A 202 27.44 -19.64 -15.86
N ASP A 203 26.77 -20.05 -16.93
CA ASP A 203 27.39 -20.25 -18.23
C ASP A 203 27.91 -18.94 -18.83
N LEU A 204 29.08 -19.01 -19.48
CA LEU A 204 29.67 -17.90 -20.21
C LEU A 204 28.88 -17.60 -21.47
N THR A 205 28.55 -16.32 -21.67
CA THR A 205 27.95 -15.82 -22.91
C THR A 205 28.98 -15.09 -23.74
N MET A 206 28.90 -15.22 -25.07
CA MET A 206 29.77 -14.49 -26.00
C MET A 206 28.97 -13.38 -26.71
N GLN A 207 29.45 -12.14 -26.59
CA GLN A 207 28.91 -11.02 -27.37
C GLN A 207 29.33 -11.15 -28.85
N LYS A 208 28.57 -10.50 -29.76
CA LYS A 208 28.82 -10.49 -31.22
C LYS A 208 30.23 -10.02 -31.62
N ASN A 209 30.96 -9.34 -30.73
CA ASN A 209 32.34 -8.88 -30.91
C ASN A 209 33.40 -9.88 -30.40
N GLY A 210 33.01 -11.09 -29.97
CA GLY A 210 33.91 -12.13 -29.45
C GLY A 210 34.26 -11.98 -27.96
N THR A 211 33.68 -11.02 -27.23
CA THR A 211 33.96 -10.81 -25.81
C THR A 211 33.18 -11.78 -24.94
N GLN A 212 33.86 -12.46 -24.02
CA GLN A 212 33.25 -13.31 -23.00
C GLN A 212 32.63 -12.45 -21.89
N VAL A 213 31.38 -12.74 -21.56
CA VAL A 213 30.57 -12.00 -20.58
C VAL A 213 29.81 -12.98 -19.69
N ILE A 214 29.73 -12.63 -18.42
CA ILE A 214 28.84 -13.27 -17.46
C ILE A 214 28.05 -12.18 -16.76
N GLY A 215 26.73 -12.37 -16.69
CA GLY A 215 25.82 -11.42 -16.08
C GLY A 215 24.91 -12.10 -15.08
N PHE A 216 24.60 -11.42 -13.99
CA PHE A 216 23.51 -11.81 -13.10
C PHE A 216 22.69 -10.58 -12.70
N PRO A 217 21.40 -10.74 -12.41
CA PRO A 217 20.55 -9.60 -12.09
C PRO A 217 20.97 -8.96 -10.76
N ASN A 218 20.79 -7.65 -10.60
CA ASN A 218 21.19 -6.86 -9.43
C ASN A 218 20.62 -7.42 -8.12
N ASN A 219 19.38 -7.94 -8.14
CA ASN A 219 18.76 -8.60 -6.97
C ASN A 219 19.43 -9.93 -6.58
N ALA A 220 20.25 -10.51 -7.45
CA ALA A 220 21.06 -11.70 -7.17
C ALA A 220 22.49 -11.34 -6.74
N LEU A 221 22.83 -10.06 -6.60
CA LEU A 221 24.11 -9.65 -6.03
C LEU A 221 24.30 -10.23 -4.62
N ASP A 222 23.25 -10.19 -3.79
CA ASP A 222 23.29 -10.75 -2.43
C ASP A 222 23.49 -12.28 -2.42
N LYS A 223 23.19 -12.96 -3.53
CA LYS A 223 23.44 -14.40 -3.72
C LYS A 223 24.86 -14.67 -4.22
N TYR A 224 25.30 -13.93 -5.25
CA TYR A 224 26.52 -14.25 -6.00
C TYR A 224 27.77 -13.53 -5.49
N LEU A 225 27.65 -12.32 -4.95
CA LEU A 225 28.77 -11.59 -4.36
C LEU A 225 29.42 -12.36 -3.21
N PRO A 226 28.68 -12.98 -2.27
CA PRO A 226 29.29 -13.80 -1.22
C PRO A 226 30.02 -15.03 -1.75
N MET A 227 29.59 -15.60 -2.88
CA MET A 227 30.25 -16.75 -3.50
C MET A 227 31.62 -16.36 -4.06
N LEU A 228 31.72 -15.20 -4.73
CA LEU A 228 32.98 -14.66 -5.23
C LEU A 228 33.94 -14.32 -4.07
N ILE A 229 33.43 -13.71 -3.00
CA ILE A 229 34.23 -13.37 -1.82
C ILE A 229 34.73 -14.64 -1.10
N LYS A 230 33.88 -15.67 -0.97
CA LYS A 230 34.29 -16.97 -0.39
C LYS A 230 35.37 -17.67 -1.21
N ALA A 231 35.40 -17.44 -2.52
CA ALA A 231 36.44 -17.95 -3.40
C ALA A 231 37.79 -17.19 -3.24
N GLY A 232 37.85 -16.16 -2.40
CA GLY A 232 39.04 -15.37 -2.13
C GLY A 232 39.27 -14.22 -3.11
N GLU A 233 38.31 -13.94 -4.00
CA GLU A 233 38.42 -12.85 -4.98
C GLU A 233 38.06 -11.50 -4.33
N ARG A 234 38.88 -10.47 -4.60
CA ARG A 234 38.55 -9.08 -4.26
C ARG A 234 37.59 -8.56 -5.34
N VAL A 235 36.35 -8.26 -4.99
CA VAL A 235 35.34 -7.83 -5.98
C VAL A 235 35.17 -6.31 -5.93
N ALA A 236 35.23 -5.65 -7.09
CA ALA A 236 34.94 -4.22 -7.23
C ALA A 236 33.69 -4.01 -8.08
N ILE A 237 32.73 -3.24 -7.53
CA ILE A 237 31.48 -2.92 -8.21
C ILE A 237 31.61 -1.54 -8.86
N VAL A 238 31.35 -1.47 -10.16
CA VAL A 238 31.47 -0.27 -10.99
C VAL A 238 30.07 0.18 -11.41
N ASP A 239 29.48 1.12 -10.66
CA ASP A 239 28.18 1.72 -10.99
C ASP A 239 28.33 2.93 -11.91
N HIS A 240 27.49 3.03 -12.95
CA HIS A 240 27.43 4.22 -13.79
C HIS A 240 26.82 5.40 -13.01
N LEU A 241 27.65 6.40 -12.70
CA LEU A 241 27.19 7.73 -12.31
C LEU A 241 26.64 8.44 -13.55
N GLU A 242 25.32 8.59 -13.65
CA GLU A 242 24.75 9.61 -14.54
C GLU A 242 25.14 10.98 -14.01
N MET A 243 26.00 11.68 -14.74
CA MET A 243 26.28 13.09 -14.50
C MET A 243 24.99 13.89 -14.69
N VAL A 244 24.40 14.35 -13.59
CA VAL A 244 23.53 15.54 -13.62
C VAL A 244 24.35 16.64 -14.26
N GLN A 245 23.97 17.06 -15.47
CA GLN A 245 24.50 18.27 -16.09
C GLN A 245 24.13 19.46 -15.19
N ARG A 246 25.01 19.76 -14.23
CA ARG A 246 25.00 21.05 -13.56
C ARG A 246 25.26 22.08 -14.65
N LYS A 247 24.28 22.97 -14.83
CA LYS A 247 24.42 24.19 -15.60
C LYS A 247 25.75 24.84 -15.23
N GLN A 248 26.52 25.16 -16.26
CA GLN A 248 27.77 25.91 -16.14
C GLN A 248 27.50 27.23 -15.43
N GLU A 249 28.07 27.39 -14.25
CA GLU A 249 28.37 28.71 -13.69
C GLU A 249 29.89 28.81 -13.51
N ASN A 250 30.42 29.92 -14.01
CA ASN A 250 31.84 30.19 -14.23
C ASN A 250 32.70 30.11 -12.97
N PRO A 251 33.90 29.50 -13.03
CA PRO A 251 34.90 29.60 -11.96
C PRO A 251 35.78 30.84 -12.19
N SER A 252 35.62 31.86 -11.34
CA SER A 252 36.64 32.89 -11.14
C SER A 252 36.44 33.66 -9.83
N LYS A 253 37.37 33.42 -8.89
CA LYS A 253 37.97 34.33 -7.88
C LYS A 253 37.77 33.99 -6.39
N ARG A 254 38.94 33.75 -5.75
CA ARG A 254 39.40 34.04 -4.36
C ARG A 254 38.91 33.09 -3.26
N HIS A 255 39.66 32.77 -2.21
CA HIS A 255 41.08 32.86 -1.79
C HIS A 255 41.18 31.80 -0.65
N GLU A 256 42.24 30.99 -0.54
CA GLU A 256 43.41 31.24 0.33
C GLU A 256 43.07 31.79 1.73
N GLU A 257 43.52 31.03 2.75
CA GLU A 257 43.37 31.13 4.23
C GLU A 257 42.63 29.86 4.72
N ASP A 258 43.22 28.83 5.32
CA ASP A 258 44.39 28.76 6.20
C ASP A 258 45.13 27.42 6.08
N ILE A 259 46.45 27.51 5.93
CA ILE A 259 47.40 26.46 6.30
C ILE A 259 48.04 26.91 7.63
N LYS A 260 47.97 26.04 8.65
CA LYS A 260 48.95 25.81 9.75
C LYS A 260 48.37 25.93 11.16
N LEU A 261 48.11 24.76 11.77
CA LEU A 261 48.45 24.35 13.14
C LEU A 261 48.10 22.84 13.18
N ASP A 262 48.95 21.87 13.46
CA ASP A 262 50.33 21.85 13.91
C ASP A 262 50.87 20.45 13.54
N ARG A 263 52.01 20.41 12.84
CA ARG A 263 52.81 19.20 12.67
C ARG A 263 53.78 19.21 13.84
N GLN A 264 53.50 18.44 14.88
CA GLN A 264 54.53 17.79 15.70
C GLN A 264 53.87 16.87 16.73
N GLN A 265 53.68 15.60 16.36
CA GLN A 265 54.15 14.43 17.10
C GLN A 265 53.61 13.15 16.45
N SER A 266 54.54 12.35 15.91
CA SER A 266 54.53 10.88 15.82
C SER A 266 54.97 10.34 14.45
N SER A 267 56.23 10.60 14.11
CA SER A 267 57.04 9.56 13.46
C SER A 267 57.48 8.57 14.53
N GLN A 268 56.60 7.64 14.94
CA GLN A 268 56.89 6.35 15.59
C GLN A 268 55.58 5.66 16.02
N LYS A 269 55.03 4.81 15.14
CA LYS A 269 54.52 3.45 15.42
C LYS A 269 53.66 2.98 14.27
N VAL A 270 54.21 2.05 13.49
CA VAL A 270 53.43 0.93 12.97
C VAL A 270 52.88 0.16 14.18
N SER A 271 51.66 -0.37 14.04
CA SER A 271 50.87 -1.17 15.02
C SER A 271 50.29 -0.41 16.22
N ASP A 272 48.98 -0.16 16.19
CA ASP A 272 48.01 -0.65 17.18
C ASP A 272 46.63 -0.07 16.82
N THR A 273 45.81 -0.86 16.13
CA THR A 273 44.36 -0.63 16.15
C THR A 273 43.93 -0.83 17.59
N ILE A 274 43.63 0.24 18.33
CA ILE A 274 43.12 0.16 19.70
C ILE A 274 41.78 -0.56 19.64
N SER A 275 41.78 -1.88 19.87
CA SER A 275 40.56 -2.65 20.06
C SER A 275 40.06 -2.43 21.48
N ALA A 276 38.74 -2.24 21.61
CA ALA A 276 38.11 -2.13 22.92
C ALA A 276 38.33 -3.41 23.75
N THR A 277 38.45 -3.27 25.07
CA THR A 277 38.42 -4.43 25.97
C THR A 277 37.05 -5.12 25.94
N SER A 278 36.98 -6.42 26.21
CA SER A 278 35.71 -7.16 26.24
C SER A 278 34.69 -6.56 27.22
N ALA A 279 35.14 -5.95 28.33
CA ALA A 279 34.27 -5.26 29.28
C ALA A 279 33.67 -3.96 28.71
N GLN A 280 34.44 -3.18 27.95
CA GLN A 280 33.94 -1.98 27.28
C GLN A 280 32.96 -2.33 26.17
N GLN A 281 33.24 -3.40 25.42
CA GLN A 281 32.33 -3.92 24.38
C GLN A 281 31.00 -4.36 25.00
N GLN A 282 31.04 -5.12 26.10
CA GLN A 282 29.83 -5.58 26.79
C GLN A 282 29.02 -4.40 27.35
N LYS A 283 29.67 -3.42 27.97
CA LYS A 283 28.99 -2.21 28.46
C LYS A 283 28.29 -1.44 27.34
N PHE A 284 28.96 -1.28 26.20
CA PHE A 284 28.38 -0.64 25.01
C PHE A 284 27.16 -1.41 24.48
N ILE A 285 27.25 -2.73 24.41
CA ILE A 285 26.14 -3.62 24.06
C ILE A 285 24.95 -3.40 25.01
N ASP A 286 25.21 -3.39 26.32
CA ASP A 286 24.17 -3.24 27.35
C ASP A 286 23.50 -1.86 27.28
N ASP A 287 24.28 -0.80 27.08
CA ASP A 287 23.78 0.58 26.93
C ASP A 287 22.90 0.74 25.68
N ILE A 288 23.26 0.06 24.58
CA ILE A 288 22.46 0.06 23.36
C ILE A 288 21.17 -0.77 23.54
N LYS A 289 21.25 -1.95 24.18
CA LYS A 289 20.06 -2.76 24.53
C LYS A 289 19.10 -1.93 25.38
N ALA A 290 19.63 -1.18 26.36
CA ALA A 290 18.85 -0.28 27.20
C ALA A 290 18.22 0.88 26.40
N ALA A 291 18.93 1.45 25.43
CA ALA A 291 18.44 2.57 24.63
C ALA A 291 17.40 2.19 23.56
N MET A 292 17.43 0.95 23.06
CA MET A 292 16.51 0.48 22.00
C MET A 292 15.31 -0.29 22.52
N GLY A 293 15.44 -0.93 23.68
CA GLY A 293 14.43 -1.86 24.21
C GLY A 293 14.34 -3.17 23.42
N THR A 294 13.76 -4.20 24.05
CA THR A 294 13.68 -5.57 23.51
C THR A 294 12.87 -5.68 22.22
N THR A 295 11.92 -4.78 21.99
CA THR A 295 10.94 -4.85 20.88
C THR A 295 11.49 -4.44 19.51
N ARG A 296 12.64 -3.76 19.44
CA ARG A 296 13.26 -3.33 18.17
C ARG A 296 14.35 -4.28 17.66
N MET A 297 14.64 -5.35 18.40
CA MET A 297 15.67 -6.33 18.07
C MET A 297 15.05 -7.58 17.43
N VAL A 298 15.53 -7.95 16.24
CA VAL A 298 15.11 -9.20 15.56
C VAL A 298 16.15 -10.28 15.83
N VAL A 299 15.71 -11.41 16.39
CA VAL A 299 16.54 -12.61 16.57
C VAL A 299 16.54 -13.40 15.27
N LEU A 300 17.70 -13.58 14.65
CA LEU A 300 17.85 -14.46 13.49
C LEU A 300 17.94 -15.92 13.95
N PRO A 301 17.29 -16.88 13.26
CA PRO A 301 17.60 -18.31 13.44
C PRO A 301 19.06 -18.56 13.06
N ASP A 302 19.73 -19.50 13.74
CA ASP A 302 21.13 -19.87 13.52
C ASP A 302 21.45 -20.18 12.04
N PHE A 303 21.91 -19.15 11.32
CA PHE A 303 22.61 -19.31 10.05
C PHE A 303 24.10 -19.35 10.39
N GLY A 304 24.75 -20.50 10.19
CA GLY A 304 26.11 -20.83 10.61
C GLY A 304 27.24 -20.01 9.95
N THR A 305 27.21 -18.69 10.08
CA THR A 305 28.37 -17.82 9.89
C THR A 305 28.93 -17.48 11.26
N GLN A 306 30.22 -17.73 11.51
CA GLN A 306 30.84 -17.48 12.80
C GLN A 306 30.92 -16.00 13.24
N LYS A 307 30.53 -15.00 12.42
CA LYS A 307 30.39 -13.57 12.82
C LYS A 307 29.30 -12.88 11.98
N GLY A 308 28.41 -12.11 12.64
CA GLY A 308 27.04 -11.76 12.21
C GLY A 308 26.82 -10.65 11.15
N VAL A 309 25.55 -10.43 10.75
CA VAL A 309 25.10 -9.65 9.57
C VAL A 309 23.96 -8.61 9.85
N VAL A 310 24.27 -7.35 9.48
CA VAL A 310 23.55 -6.23 8.77
C VAL A 310 22.11 -5.77 9.08
N ALA A 311 21.96 -4.43 9.20
CA ALA A 311 20.74 -3.63 9.00
C ALA A 311 20.83 -2.52 7.92
N GLY A 312 19.70 -2.12 7.30
CA GLY A 312 19.54 -0.97 6.38
C GLY A 312 18.05 -0.60 6.16
N THR A 313 17.59 0.53 5.59
CA THR A 313 18.13 1.86 5.17
C THR A 313 17.06 2.97 5.35
N GLY A 314 17.45 4.25 5.40
CA GLY A 314 16.65 5.48 5.19
C GLY A 314 17.55 6.74 5.21
N GLU A 315 17.26 7.74 4.39
CA GLU A 315 18.12 8.82 3.84
C GLU A 315 18.89 9.74 4.82
N ASP A 316 20.05 10.20 4.32
CA ASP A 316 20.86 11.37 4.69
C ASP A 316 21.27 11.61 6.16
N LYS A 317 22.59 11.43 6.38
CA LYS A 317 23.39 12.01 7.48
C LYS A 317 22.97 11.61 8.91
N GLY A 318 23.08 10.31 9.24
CA GLY A 318 22.97 9.82 10.62
C GLY A 318 23.05 8.30 10.74
N ILE A 319 23.15 7.79 11.97
CA ILE A 319 23.04 6.35 12.28
C ILE A 319 21.57 5.95 12.13
N SER A 320 21.27 5.02 11.22
CA SER A 320 19.92 4.51 11.02
C SER A 320 19.68 3.25 11.86
N LEU A 321 18.63 3.25 12.69
CA LEU A 321 18.25 2.13 13.58
C LEU A 321 17.01 1.38 13.11
N SER A 322 16.68 1.43 11.82
CA SER A 322 15.45 0.84 11.28
C SER A 322 15.40 -0.69 11.40
N ARG A 323 16.56 -1.35 11.55
CA ARG A 323 16.69 -2.77 11.91
C ARG A 323 17.89 -2.92 12.84
N VAL A 324 17.79 -3.67 13.92
CA VAL A 324 18.94 -3.98 14.78
C VAL A 324 18.89 -5.46 15.10
N TYR A 325 19.97 -6.17 14.79
CA TYR A 325 20.04 -7.62 14.93
C TYR A 325 20.83 -7.94 16.18
N ALA A 326 20.24 -8.74 17.06
CA ALA A 326 20.90 -9.29 18.23
C ALA A 326 21.29 -10.74 17.90
N TRP A 327 22.57 -11.06 18.03
CA TRP A 327 23.07 -12.43 17.84
C TRP A 327 24.11 -12.74 18.91
N ASN A 328 23.84 -13.73 19.77
CA ASN A 328 24.72 -14.17 20.87
C ASN A 328 25.39 -13.00 21.62
N ASP A 329 24.57 -12.09 22.15
CA ASP A 329 24.96 -10.85 22.84
C ASP A 329 25.64 -9.75 22.03
N ASN A 330 25.89 -9.90 20.73
CA ASN A 330 26.50 -8.86 19.89
C ASN A 330 25.47 -7.97 19.17
N ILE A 331 25.80 -6.68 19.03
CA ILE A 331 25.01 -5.67 18.30
C ILE A 331 25.89 -5.01 17.24
N SER A 332 25.52 -5.09 15.96
CA SER A 332 26.28 -4.48 14.86
C SER A 332 25.54 -3.28 14.26
N PHE A 333 26.29 -2.27 13.79
CA PHE A 333 25.75 -1.01 13.25
C PHE A 333 26.24 -0.76 11.83
N ALA A 334 25.41 -0.10 11.02
CA ALA A 334 25.79 0.46 9.72
C ALA A 334 25.72 2.00 9.79
N GLY A 335 26.80 2.70 9.45
CA GLY A 335 26.83 4.17 9.49
C GLY A 335 28.23 4.76 9.26
N SER A 336 28.39 6.04 9.55
CA SER A 336 29.68 6.74 9.55
C SER A 336 29.89 7.40 10.91
N VAL A 337 31.03 7.13 11.54
CA VAL A 337 31.48 7.88 12.73
C VAL A 337 32.27 9.12 12.28
N PRO A 338 32.36 10.19 13.09
CA PRO A 338 33.19 11.34 12.77
C PRO A 338 34.64 10.91 12.45
N GLY A 339 35.18 11.39 11.32
CA GLY A 339 36.49 11.00 10.81
C GLY A 339 36.50 9.86 9.78
N ASP A 340 35.37 9.18 9.57
CA ASP A 340 35.23 8.21 8.49
C ASP A 340 34.78 8.88 7.18
N ASP A 341 35.16 8.28 6.04
CA ASP A 341 34.78 8.76 4.70
C ASP A 341 33.25 8.67 4.52
N ALA A 342 32.60 9.83 4.41
CA ALA A 342 31.15 9.95 4.29
C ALA A 342 30.59 9.35 2.99
N GLN A 343 31.43 9.07 1.99
CA GLN A 343 31.04 8.42 0.72
C GLN A 343 31.07 6.88 0.82
N LYS A 344 31.67 6.31 1.89
CA LYS A 344 31.84 4.86 2.05
C LYS A 344 30.98 4.33 3.20
N ARG A 345 30.04 3.44 2.87
CA ARG A 345 29.24 2.72 3.86
C ARG A 345 30.12 1.71 4.60
N ARG A 346 30.07 1.72 5.94
CA ARG A 346 30.83 0.81 6.80
C ARG A 346 29.90 0.07 7.76
N TYR A 347 30.23 -1.19 8.00
CA TYR A 347 29.59 -2.04 9.00
C TYR A 347 30.54 -2.19 10.18
N TYR A 348 30.06 -1.92 11.38
CA TYR A 348 30.87 -2.04 12.58
C TYR A 348 30.35 -3.15 13.49
N HIS A 349 31.26 -4.03 13.87
CA HIS A 349 31.13 -4.92 15.01
C HIS A 349 31.61 -4.17 16.27
N PRO A 350 31.04 -4.40 17.48
CA PRO A 350 31.52 -3.77 18.71
C PRO A 350 33.04 -3.90 18.91
N GLU A 351 33.61 -5.06 18.56
CA GLU A 351 35.06 -5.30 18.60
C GLU A 351 35.89 -4.39 17.69
N ASN A 352 35.28 -3.87 16.61
CA ASN A 352 35.93 -3.10 15.55
C ASN A 352 35.57 -1.60 15.58
N ILE A 353 34.67 -1.18 16.48
CA ILE A 353 34.36 0.23 16.72
C ILE A 353 35.47 0.80 17.61
N ARG A 354 36.05 1.94 17.21
CA ARG A 354 37.04 2.62 18.04
C ARG A 354 36.35 3.14 19.33
N PRO A 355 36.85 2.82 20.54
CA PRO A 355 36.16 3.10 21.81
C PRO A 355 35.69 4.54 21.99
N GLU A 356 36.42 5.51 21.47
CA GLU A 356 36.11 6.94 21.56
C GLU A 356 34.80 7.34 20.86
N PHE A 357 34.23 6.48 20.00
CA PHE A 357 32.95 6.70 19.35
C PHE A 357 31.77 6.01 20.04
N TYR A 358 31.99 5.24 21.11
CA TYR A 358 30.92 4.48 21.78
C TYR A 358 29.82 5.42 22.31
N ASP A 359 30.21 6.47 23.04
CA ASP A 359 29.27 7.44 23.60
C ASP A 359 28.53 8.23 22.50
N TYR A 360 29.21 8.54 21.40
CA TYR A 360 28.59 9.16 20.23
C TYR A 360 27.50 8.26 19.64
N LEU A 361 27.82 6.98 19.39
CA LEU A 361 26.87 6.02 18.82
C LEU A 361 25.68 5.80 19.77
N VAL A 362 25.91 5.66 21.08
CA VAL A 362 24.85 5.52 22.11
C VAL A 362 23.96 6.76 22.12
N ASN A 363 24.52 7.96 22.02
CA ASN A 363 23.74 9.21 22.01
C ASN A 363 22.93 9.36 20.73
N GLU A 364 23.50 9.04 19.57
CA GLU A 364 22.76 9.02 18.31
C GLU A 364 21.64 7.98 18.33
N VAL A 365 21.86 6.82 18.96
CA VAL A 365 20.82 5.82 19.17
C VAL A 365 19.70 6.37 20.05
N LYS A 366 20.03 6.98 21.18
CA LYS A 366 19.05 7.60 22.08
C LYS A 366 18.24 8.69 21.38
N LYS A 367 18.86 9.49 20.51
CA LYS A 367 18.16 10.50 19.70
C LYS A 367 17.20 9.86 18.69
N ALA A 368 17.63 8.80 18.01
CA ALA A 368 16.83 8.10 17.01
C ALA A 368 15.71 7.22 17.62
N THR A 369 15.85 6.78 18.87
CA THR A 369 14.80 6.03 19.60
C THR A 369 13.93 6.91 20.49
N ALA A 370 14.29 8.20 20.65
CA ALA A 370 13.48 9.14 21.41
C ALA A 370 12.06 9.22 20.83
N PRO A 371 11.03 9.18 21.69
CA PRO A 371 9.67 9.31 21.22
C PRO A 371 9.47 10.70 20.61
N GLN A 372 8.75 10.76 19.48
CA GLN A 372 8.34 12.02 18.85
C GLN A 372 7.37 12.81 19.74
N LEU A 373 6.60 12.10 20.58
CA LEU A 373 5.64 12.66 21.52
C LEU A 373 5.43 11.65 22.67
N ILE A 374 5.16 12.15 23.87
CA ILE A 374 4.63 11.36 24.98
C ILE A 374 3.20 11.83 25.22
N THR A 375 2.23 10.90 25.23
CA THR A 375 0.82 11.24 25.47
C THR A 375 0.60 11.58 26.95
N GLU A 376 -0.53 12.19 27.28
CA GLU A 376 -0.89 12.46 28.69
C GLU A 376 -0.98 11.19 29.53
N ASN A 377 -1.28 10.05 28.90
CA ASN A 377 -1.33 8.73 29.53
C ASN A 377 0.06 8.07 29.64
N GLY A 378 1.14 8.80 29.31
CA GLY A 378 2.53 8.32 29.41
C GLY A 378 3.01 7.42 28.26
N GLN A 379 2.19 7.25 27.22
CA GLN A 379 2.52 6.38 26.09
C GLN A 379 3.46 7.07 25.12
N LYS A 380 4.41 6.32 24.57
CA LYS A 380 5.47 6.84 23.70
C LYS A 380 5.06 6.74 22.23
N VAL A 381 4.90 7.87 21.55
CA VAL A 381 4.76 7.91 20.10
C VAL A 381 6.14 7.71 19.48
N THR A 382 6.41 6.47 19.08
CA THR A 382 7.73 6.05 18.56
C THR A 382 7.96 6.43 17.10
N SER A 383 6.89 6.63 16.33
CA SER A 383 6.94 7.14 14.96
C SER A 383 5.56 7.63 14.56
N ALA A 384 5.46 8.75 13.86
CA ALA A 384 4.21 9.27 13.31
C ALA A 384 4.50 10.01 12.00
N ASN A 385 3.98 9.50 10.89
CA ASN A 385 4.31 10.03 9.57
C ASN A 385 3.08 10.03 8.65
N LEU A 386 3.11 10.93 7.67
CA LEU A 386 2.25 10.87 6.50
C LEU A 386 2.85 9.91 5.47
N TYR A 387 1.99 9.15 4.81
CA TYR A 387 2.37 8.39 3.63
C TYR A 387 1.27 8.45 2.58
N GLU A 388 1.67 8.45 1.32
CA GLU A 388 0.73 8.41 0.20
C GLU A 388 0.26 6.98 -0.06
N SER A 389 -1.01 6.84 -0.42
CA SER A 389 -1.61 5.57 -0.75
C SER A 389 -0.96 4.98 -2.02
N PRO A 390 -0.43 3.75 -1.98
CA PRO A 390 0.11 3.10 -3.17
C PRO A 390 -0.97 2.72 -4.19
N LYS A 391 -2.25 2.84 -3.81
CA LYS A 391 -3.42 2.48 -4.64
C LYS A 391 -4.18 3.70 -5.16
N GLN A 392 -3.97 4.88 -4.58
CA GLN A 392 -4.77 6.07 -4.84
C GLN A 392 -3.88 7.32 -4.78
N GLU A 393 -3.43 7.78 -5.95
CA GLU A 393 -2.63 9.00 -6.08
C GLU A 393 -3.35 10.20 -5.44
N GLY A 394 -2.60 11.03 -4.72
CA GLY A 394 -3.09 12.20 -4.00
C GLY A 394 -3.86 11.88 -2.71
N LYS A 395 -3.99 10.61 -2.31
CA LYS A 395 -4.59 10.23 -1.03
C LYS A 395 -3.53 9.91 0.00
N TYR A 396 -3.52 10.69 1.08
CA TYR A 396 -2.58 10.50 2.18
C TYR A 396 -3.23 9.86 3.40
N PHE A 397 -2.42 9.13 4.15
CA PHE A 397 -2.78 8.54 5.41
C PHE A 397 -1.76 8.95 6.47
N PHE A 398 -2.27 9.24 7.67
CA PHE A 398 -1.46 9.46 8.86
C PHE A 398 -1.36 8.15 9.63
N TYR A 399 -0.14 7.65 9.79
CA TYR A 399 0.14 6.42 10.52
C TYR A 399 1.11 6.69 11.65
N ALA A 400 0.82 6.07 12.80
CA ALA A 400 1.67 6.21 13.96
C ALA A 400 1.82 4.90 14.73
N ARG A 401 2.86 4.85 15.56
CA ARG A 401 3.19 3.73 16.44
C ARG A 401 3.26 4.22 17.88
N LEU A 402 2.44 3.63 18.73
CA LEU A 402 2.34 3.96 20.15
C LEU A 402 2.92 2.80 20.96
N ASP A 403 3.94 3.05 21.77
CA ASP A 403 4.73 2.04 22.48
C ASP A 403 5.24 0.92 21.56
N GLY A 404 5.57 1.29 20.32
CA GLY A 404 6.00 0.35 19.28
C GLY A 404 4.87 -0.42 18.60
N VAL A 405 3.61 -0.30 19.02
CA VAL A 405 2.43 -0.91 18.39
C VAL A 405 1.87 0.00 17.30
N GLY A 406 1.69 -0.52 16.09
CA GLY A 406 1.11 0.25 14.98
C GLY A 406 -0.38 0.52 15.15
N LEU A 407 -0.77 1.78 14.96
CA LEU A 407 -2.17 2.21 14.94
C LEU A 407 -2.78 2.01 13.54
N HIS A 408 -4.11 2.01 13.47
CA HIS A 408 -4.79 1.93 12.18
C HIS A 408 -4.64 3.25 11.41
N PRO A 409 -4.11 3.25 10.17
CA PRO A 409 -3.91 4.46 9.41
C PRO A 409 -5.20 5.25 9.19
N LYS A 410 -5.15 6.58 9.36
CA LYS A 410 -6.30 7.47 9.19
C LYS A 410 -6.11 8.29 7.91
N ALA A 411 -7.15 8.36 7.07
CA ALA A 411 -7.11 9.17 5.87
C ALA A 411 -7.05 10.67 6.25
N VAL A 412 -6.18 11.42 5.58
CA VAL A 412 -5.87 12.81 5.93
C VAL A 412 -6.47 13.75 4.89
N LYS A 413 -7.01 14.88 5.36
CA LYS A 413 -7.53 15.91 4.48
C LYS A 413 -6.38 16.60 3.73
N PRO A 414 -6.52 16.94 2.44
CA PRO A 414 -5.46 17.57 1.65
C PRO A 414 -4.87 18.83 2.31
N GLN A 415 -5.70 19.65 2.97
CA GLN A 415 -5.25 20.84 3.68
C GLN A 415 -4.28 20.52 4.83
N ASP A 416 -4.54 19.43 5.55
CA ASP A 416 -3.69 19.01 6.68
C ASP A 416 -2.40 18.34 6.18
N VAL A 417 -2.44 17.67 5.02
CA VAL A 417 -1.23 17.15 4.36
C VAL A 417 -0.31 18.32 4.03
N GLU A 418 -0.84 19.35 3.37
CA GLU A 418 -0.07 20.52 2.98
C GLU A 418 0.51 21.24 4.20
N ALA A 419 -0.31 21.48 5.23
CA ALA A 419 0.13 22.12 6.48
C ALA A 419 1.21 21.29 7.20
N PHE A 420 1.08 19.97 7.25
CA PHE A 420 2.08 19.10 7.87
C PHE A 420 3.39 19.06 7.07
N MET A 421 3.32 19.01 5.73
CA MET A 421 4.51 19.06 4.86
C MET A 421 5.24 20.40 4.97
N LYS A 422 4.51 21.50 5.18
CA LYS A 422 5.07 22.84 5.45
C LYS A 422 5.52 23.03 6.90
N GLN A 423 5.38 22.01 7.75
CA GLN A 423 5.66 22.08 9.20
C GLN A 423 4.81 23.12 9.96
N GLU A 424 3.68 23.55 9.38
CA GLU A 424 2.68 24.40 10.04
C GLU A 424 1.83 23.59 11.03
N LEU A 425 1.65 22.28 10.76
CA LEU A 425 1.03 21.34 11.68
C LEU A 425 2.10 20.44 12.31
N SER A 426 2.12 20.34 13.65
CA SER A 426 3.02 19.43 14.35
C SER A 426 2.49 17.99 14.38
N VAL A 427 3.37 17.05 14.76
CA VAL A 427 2.95 15.66 15.02
C VAL A 427 1.89 15.58 16.12
N LYS A 428 1.97 16.46 17.13
CA LYS A 428 0.99 16.54 18.21
C LYS A 428 -0.38 16.96 17.67
N ASP A 429 -0.44 17.99 16.83
CA ASP A 429 -1.69 18.47 16.23
C ASP A 429 -2.32 17.40 15.33
N MET A 430 -1.49 16.69 14.55
CA MET A 430 -1.95 15.54 13.76
C MET A 430 -2.53 14.44 14.65
N PHE A 431 -1.90 14.15 15.78
CA PHE A 431 -2.39 13.16 16.75
C PHE A 431 -3.73 13.56 17.37
N GLU A 432 -3.86 14.81 17.81
CA GLU A 432 -5.11 15.33 18.38
C GLU A 432 -6.26 15.26 17.37
N LYS A 433 -5.97 15.48 16.09
CA LYS A 433 -6.97 15.49 15.03
C LYS A 433 -7.37 14.09 14.55
N TYR A 434 -6.41 13.19 14.36
CA TYR A 434 -6.62 11.89 13.71
C TYR A 434 -6.64 10.70 14.68
N TYR A 435 -6.01 10.83 15.85
CA TYR A 435 -6.02 9.84 16.94
C TYR A 435 -6.45 10.48 18.28
N PRO A 436 -7.60 11.17 18.34
CA PRO A 436 -7.99 11.97 19.50
C PRO A 436 -8.04 11.14 20.80
N THR A 437 -8.45 9.87 20.72
CA THR A 437 -8.54 8.99 21.89
C THR A 437 -7.18 8.60 22.47
N LYS A 438 -6.11 8.64 21.67
CA LYS A 438 -4.74 8.38 22.14
C LYS A 438 -4.17 9.58 22.91
N MET A 439 -4.72 10.77 22.66
CA MET A 439 -4.34 12.02 23.35
C MET A 439 -5.25 12.32 24.54
N ALA A 440 -6.48 11.80 24.55
CA ALA A 440 -7.43 12.02 25.62
C ALA A 440 -7.02 11.30 26.91
N LYS A 441 -7.27 11.95 28.05
CA LYS A 441 -7.11 11.37 29.37
C LYS A 441 -7.96 10.10 29.50
N GLN A 442 -7.32 9.02 29.93
CA GLN A 442 -8.00 7.78 30.24
C GLN A 442 -8.90 7.94 31.48
N LEU A 443 -10.16 7.51 31.37
CA LEU A 443 -11.07 7.45 32.50
C LEU A 443 -10.61 6.35 33.48
N ASP A 444 -10.84 6.58 34.77
CA ASP A 444 -10.70 5.50 35.72
C ASP A 444 -11.74 4.40 35.47
N LYS A 445 -11.58 3.28 36.17
CA LYS A 445 -12.41 2.10 35.93
C LYS A 445 -13.90 2.36 36.23
N GLU A 446 -14.21 3.13 37.26
CA GLU A 446 -15.58 3.41 37.69
C GLU A 446 -16.28 4.32 36.67
N ASP A 447 -15.62 5.40 36.27
CA ASP A 447 -16.11 6.32 35.25
C ASP A 447 -16.27 5.64 33.89
N PHE A 448 -15.33 4.77 33.51
CA PHE A 448 -15.43 3.98 32.28
C PHE A 448 -16.58 2.97 32.33
N ASP A 449 -16.74 2.26 33.45
CA ASP A 449 -17.75 1.22 33.61
C ASP A 449 -19.18 1.78 33.79
N SER A 450 -19.31 3.09 34.03
CA SER A 450 -20.60 3.79 34.12
C SER A 450 -21.51 3.49 32.92
N LEU A 451 -22.72 3.02 33.23
CA LEU A 451 -23.78 2.66 32.28
C LEU A 451 -24.85 3.75 32.14
N LYS A 452 -24.64 4.90 32.80
CA LYS A 452 -25.57 6.04 32.80
C LYS A 452 -25.62 6.72 31.43
N LEU A 453 -26.82 7.06 31.03
CA LEU A 453 -27.15 7.76 29.80
C LEU A 453 -27.50 9.23 30.10
N SER A 454 -27.49 10.05 29.06
CA SER A 454 -27.72 11.49 29.10
C SER A 454 -29.15 11.88 29.48
N ASP A 455 -30.11 10.97 29.31
CA ASP A 455 -31.50 11.13 29.77
C ASP A 455 -31.70 10.72 31.24
N GLY A 456 -30.62 10.34 31.93
CA GLY A 456 -30.64 9.90 33.33
C GLY A 456 -30.98 8.41 33.50
N ASN A 457 -31.34 7.69 32.44
CA ASN A 457 -31.54 6.25 32.51
C ASN A 457 -30.20 5.51 32.55
N GLU A 458 -30.22 4.23 32.91
CA GLU A 458 -29.03 3.41 33.03
C GLU A 458 -29.23 2.06 32.33
N LEU A 459 -28.21 1.63 31.59
CA LEU A 459 -28.21 0.30 30.99
C LEU A 459 -28.02 -0.77 32.09
N THR A 460 -28.73 -1.88 31.95
CA THR A 460 -28.53 -3.04 32.83
C THR A 460 -27.38 -3.92 32.35
N LYS A 461 -27.05 -3.84 31.06
CA LYS A 461 -25.96 -4.62 30.46
C LYS A 461 -25.35 -3.89 29.29
N PHE A 462 -24.03 -4.01 29.19
CA PHE A 462 -23.25 -3.54 28.05
C PHE A 462 -22.19 -4.58 27.72
N ARG A 463 -22.09 -4.97 26.46
CA ARG A 463 -21.07 -5.91 25.98
C ARG A 463 -20.60 -5.54 24.58
N VAL A 464 -19.28 -5.42 24.43
CA VAL A 464 -18.62 -5.40 23.13
C VAL A 464 -18.01 -6.78 22.88
N TYR A 465 -18.28 -7.38 21.72
CA TYR A 465 -17.72 -8.68 21.34
C TYR A 465 -17.49 -8.77 19.84
N LYS A 466 -16.50 -9.57 19.42
CA LYS A 466 -16.26 -9.86 18.01
C LYS A 466 -17.19 -10.97 17.52
N GLN A 467 -17.92 -10.77 16.43
CA GLN A 467 -18.73 -11.82 15.80
C GLN A 467 -17.81 -12.87 15.18
N ARG A 468 -17.92 -14.11 15.65
CA ARG A 468 -17.09 -15.24 15.19
C ARG A 468 -17.88 -16.30 14.42
N ASN A 469 -19.19 -16.15 14.31
CA ASN A 469 -20.00 -17.06 13.50
C ASN A 469 -20.07 -16.53 12.06
N GLU A 470 -19.51 -17.28 11.12
CA GLU A 470 -19.47 -16.96 9.69
C GLU A 470 -20.85 -16.88 9.02
N GLU A 471 -21.85 -17.57 9.58
CA GLU A 471 -23.23 -17.58 9.07
C GLU A 471 -24.01 -16.33 9.48
N LYS A 472 -23.50 -15.56 10.46
CA LYS A 472 -24.17 -14.34 10.94
C LYS A 472 -23.66 -13.12 10.18
N SER A 473 -24.55 -12.14 10.02
CA SER A 473 -24.14 -10.81 9.53
C SER A 473 -23.04 -10.23 10.41
N HIS A 474 -22.18 -9.40 9.79
CA HIS A 474 -21.06 -8.74 10.45
C HIS A 474 -20.00 -9.71 11.00
N PHE A 475 -19.79 -10.87 10.36
CA PHE A 475 -18.69 -11.79 10.70
C PHE A 475 -17.34 -11.05 10.73
N GLY A 476 -16.58 -11.24 11.80
CA GLY A 476 -15.29 -10.61 12.01
C GLY A 476 -15.35 -9.19 12.57
N GLU A 477 -16.52 -8.55 12.64
CA GLU A 477 -16.69 -7.20 13.19
C GLU A 477 -16.94 -7.23 14.70
N TYR A 478 -16.61 -6.14 15.39
CA TYR A 478 -17.01 -5.94 16.78
C TYR A 478 -18.40 -5.36 16.85
N LEU A 479 -19.27 -5.98 17.65
CA LEU A 479 -20.66 -5.60 17.87
C LEU A 479 -20.87 -5.14 19.31
N LEU A 480 -21.68 -4.11 19.47
CA LEU A 480 -22.20 -3.64 20.76
C LEU A 480 -23.56 -4.26 21.00
N TYR A 481 -23.71 -4.91 22.15
CA TYR A 481 -24.98 -5.40 22.67
C TYR A 481 -25.27 -4.72 24.01
N ALA A 482 -26.51 -4.29 24.20
CA ALA A 482 -26.94 -3.66 25.45
C ALA A 482 -28.35 -4.10 25.86
N GLU A 483 -28.62 -3.99 27.15
CA GLU A 483 -29.95 -4.19 27.74
C GLU A 483 -30.29 -3.00 28.64
N MET A 484 -31.58 -2.66 28.73
CA MET A 484 -32.12 -1.67 29.65
C MET A 484 -33.42 -2.21 30.23
N GLY A 485 -33.35 -2.67 31.49
CA GLY A 485 -34.43 -3.46 32.10
C GLY A 485 -34.71 -4.72 31.29
N ASN A 486 -35.95 -4.88 30.84
CA ASN A 486 -36.38 -6.04 30.03
C ASN A 486 -36.19 -5.84 28.50
N LYS A 487 -35.75 -4.66 28.07
CA LYS A 487 -35.54 -4.36 26.65
C LYS A 487 -34.11 -4.74 26.25
N ARG A 488 -33.99 -5.44 25.12
CA ARG A 488 -32.72 -5.81 24.50
C ARG A 488 -32.54 -4.99 23.23
N PHE A 489 -31.35 -4.45 23.04
CA PHE A 489 -31.00 -3.70 21.84
C PHE A 489 -30.22 -4.58 20.87
N HIS A 490 -30.41 -4.33 19.58
CA HIS A 490 -29.79 -5.14 18.54
C HIS A 490 -28.27 -4.95 18.55
N ALA A 491 -27.57 -6.07 18.32
CA ALA A 491 -26.12 -6.07 18.19
C ALA A 491 -25.72 -5.20 16.99
N THR A 492 -25.01 -4.10 17.26
CA THR A 492 -24.71 -3.07 16.26
C THR A 492 -23.20 -2.96 16.06
N PRO A 493 -22.69 -2.98 14.82
CA PRO A 493 -21.26 -2.91 14.56
C PRO A 493 -20.67 -1.56 14.99
N LEU A 494 -19.50 -1.60 15.63
CA LEU A 494 -18.77 -0.40 16.04
C LEU A 494 -17.82 0.05 14.93
N SER A 495 -17.73 1.36 14.72
CA SER A 495 -16.66 1.95 13.91
C SER A 495 -15.30 1.85 14.63
N HIS A 496 -14.21 2.02 13.88
CA HIS A 496 -12.87 2.04 14.47
C HIS A 496 -12.72 3.12 15.54
N ASP A 497 -13.28 4.32 15.33
CA ASP A 497 -13.20 5.40 16.32
C ASP A 497 -13.97 5.08 17.61
N GLN A 498 -15.08 4.35 17.50
CA GLN A 498 -15.86 3.91 18.66
C GLN A 498 -15.14 2.78 19.42
N LEU A 499 -14.46 1.89 18.70
CA LEU A 499 -13.61 0.86 19.30
C LEU A 499 -12.39 1.47 19.99
N ASP A 500 -11.74 2.44 19.36
CA ASP A 500 -10.64 3.19 19.95
C ASP A 500 -11.11 3.84 21.26
N ALA A 501 -12.25 4.53 21.26
CA ALA A 501 -12.81 5.13 22.48
C ALA A 501 -13.08 4.10 23.59
N TYR A 502 -13.57 2.91 23.23
CA TYR A 502 -13.84 1.82 24.17
C TYR A 502 -12.55 1.19 24.74
N PHE A 503 -11.59 0.84 23.90
CA PHE A 503 -10.37 0.17 24.33
C PHE A 503 -9.41 1.13 25.05
N ASP A 504 -9.39 2.39 24.65
CA ASP A 504 -8.60 3.44 25.32
C ASP A 504 -9.28 3.96 26.59
N ARG A 505 -10.56 3.63 26.81
CA ARG A 505 -11.39 4.07 27.95
C ARG A 505 -11.47 5.60 28.08
N THR A 506 -11.69 6.27 26.96
CA THR A 506 -11.80 7.74 26.93
C THR A 506 -13.25 8.23 27.08
N GLN A 507 -14.21 7.31 27.01
CA GLN A 507 -15.63 7.55 27.18
C GLN A 507 -16.23 6.41 28.02
N SER A 508 -17.24 6.74 28.82
CA SER A 508 -17.98 5.72 29.56
C SER A 508 -18.73 4.78 28.63
N LYS A 509 -19.03 3.57 29.10
CA LYS A 509 -19.86 2.60 28.38
C LYS A 509 -21.23 3.18 28.03
N GLY A 510 -21.84 3.97 28.92
CA GLY A 510 -23.06 4.71 28.66
C GLY A 510 -22.93 5.64 27.45
N GLN A 511 -21.93 6.53 27.45
CA GLN A 511 -21.67 7.45 26.34
C GLN A 511 -21.40 6.73 25.01
N ILE A 512 -20.67 5.61 25.03
CA ILE A 512 -20.42 4.80 23.83
C ILE A 512 -21.74 4.19 23.32
N ALA A 513 -22.58 3.68 24.22
CA ALA A 513 -23.89 3.15 23.86
C ALA A 513 -24.78 4.23 23.21
N GLU A 514 -24.79 5.46 23.71
CA GLU A 514 -25.55 6.54 23.07
C GLU A 514 -25.11 6.81 21.63
N LYS A 515 -23.81 6.78 21.37
CA LYS A 515 -23.27 7.03 20.03
C LYS A 515 -23.59 5.90 19.05
N VAL A 516 -23.62 4.66 19.52
CA VAL A 516 -23.80 3.47 18.67
C VAL A 516 -25.27 3.11 18.51
N ILE A 517 -26.04 3.10 19.61
CA ILE A 517 -27.42 2.64 19.66
C ILE A 517 -28.40 3.69 20.19
N GLY A 518 -28.01 4.96 20.27
CA GLY A 518 -28.86 6.05 20.77
C GLY A 518 -30.20 6.19 20.05
N GLU A 519 -30.25 5.88 18.74
CA GLU A 519 -31.50 5.86 17.97
C GLU A 519 -32.43 4.70 18.41
N GLN A 520 -31.87 3.53 18.76
CA GLN A 520 -32.67 2.43 19.32
C GLN A 520 -33.12 2.73 20.75
N LEU A 521 -32.30 3.47 21.50
CA LEU A 521 -32.61 4.00 22.83
C LEU A 521 -33.61 5.16 22.77
N ASN A 522 -33.84 5.74 21.58
CA ASN A 522 -34.69 6.92 21.34
C ASN A 522 -34.19 8.16 22.10
N LEU A 523 -32.88 8.34 22.23
CA LEU A 523 -32.28 9.46 22.94
C LEU A 523 -32.26 10.73 22.10
N LYS A 524 -32.44 11.88 22.75
CA LYS A 524 -32.34 13.19 22.09
C LYS A 524 -30.95 13.41 21.48
N SER A 525 -29.89 13.04 22.21
CA SER A 525 -28.49 13.14 21.77
C SER A 525 -28.22 12.43 20.44
N ALA A 526 -28.97 11.36 20.14
CA ALA A 526 -28.82 10.60 18.90
C ALA A 526 -29.25 11.40 17.65
N TYR A 527 -30.16 12.36 17.80
CA TYR A 527 -30.75 13.12 16.71
C TYR A 527 -30.12 14.51 16.51
N GLU A 528 -29.34 15.01 17.48
CA GLU A 528 -28.70 16.34 17.42
C GLU A 528 -27.69 16.49 16.28
N LYS A 529 -27.11 15.37 15.83
CA LYS A 529 -26.20 15.32 14.67
C LYS A 529 -26.90 15.58 13.33
N TYR A 530 -28.22 15.40 13.25
CA TYR A 530 -28.98 15.57 12.02
C TYR A 530 -29.49 17.00 11.88
N LYS A 531 -28.80 17.78 11.04
CA LYS A 531 -29.18 19.16 10.71
C LYS A 531 -29.38 19.29 9.21
N LEU A 532 -30.42 20.03 8.82
CA LEU A 532 -30.65 20.34 7.42
C LEU A 532 -29.49 21.19 6.86
N PRO A 533 -29.19 21.09 5.55
CA PRO A 533 -28.13 21.89 4.94
C PRO A 533 -28.37 23.39 5.15
N GLU A 534 -27.36 24.09 5.65
CA GLU A 534 -27.39 25.54 5.77
C GLU A 534 -27.56 26.17 4.37
N ASN A 535 -28.46 27.14 4.26
CA ASN A 535 -28.80 27.87 3.03
C ASN A 535 -29.71 27.14 2.02
N ILE A 536 -30.34 26.01 2.38
CA ILE A 536 -31.41 25.42 1.56
C ILE A 536 -32.76 25.60 2.27
N PRO A 537 -33.67 26.44 1.73
CA PRO A 537 -34.96 26.69 2.37
C PRO A 537 -35.89 25.49 2.21
N VAL A 538 -35.96 24.66 3.25
CA VAL A 538 -36.98 23.61 3.38
C VAL A 538 -38.25 24.23 3.97
N GLN A 539 -39.30 24.33 3.18
CA GLN A 539 -40.56 24.97 3.58
C GLN A 539 -41.42 24.07 4.47
N GLU A 540 -41.51 22.80 4.12
CA GLU A 540 -42.33 21.83 4.85
C GLU A 540 -41.67 20.46 4.84
N VAL A 541 -41.68 19.78 5.99
CA VAL A 541 -41.36 18.35 6.08
C VAL A 541 -42.62 17.58 6.45
N ARG A 542 -43.01 16.66 5.58
CA ARG A 542 -44.21 15.84 5.77
C ARG A 542 -43.84 14.40 6.09
N VAL A 543 -44.44 13.88 7.17
CA VAL A 543 -44.38 12.46 7.55
C VAL A 543 -45.80 11.91 7.50
N ARG A 544 -46.07 10.93 6.63
CA ARG A 544 -47.41 10.38 6.40
C ARG A 544 -47.41 8.86 6.37
N LYS A 545 -48.50 8.24 6.83
CA LYS A 545 -48.73 6.80 6.71
C LYS A 545 -49.46 6.53 5.40
N VAL A 546 -48.96 5.59 4.59
CA VAL A 546 -49.64 5.12 3.38
C VAL A 546 -50.57 3.93 3.70
N PRO A 547 -51.60 3.66 2.87
CA PRO A 547 -52.55 2.55 3.10
C PRO A 547 -51.88 1.20 3.31
N GLU A 548 -50.74 0.97 2.68
CA GLU A 548 -49.91 -0.24 2.80
C GLU A 548 -49.27 -0.40 4.19
N GLY A 549 -49.41 0.59 5.07
CA GLY A 549 -48.97 0.55 6.47
C GLY A 549 -47.63 1.25 6.72
N ASP A 550 -46.88 1.54 5.66
CA ASP A 550 -45.59 2.19 5.73
C ASP A 550 -45.71 3.68 6.05
N TRP A 551 -44.70 4.21 6.75
CA TRP A 551 -44.58 5.65 6.99
C TRP A 551 -43.50 6.22 6.09
N LEU A 552 -43.86 7.28 5.38
CA LEU A 552 -43.01 7.95 4.41
C LEU A 552 -42.72 9.39 4.84
N ILE A 553 -41.50 9.86 4.61
CA ILE A 553 -41.05 11.23 4.81
C ILE A 553 -40.69 11.88 3.48
N SER A 554 -41.04 13.17 3.34
CA SER A 554 -40.67 14.02 2.19
C SER A 554 -40.50 15.47 2.64
N ALA A 555 -39.75 16.24 1.86
CA ALA A 555 -39.50 17.66 2.09
C ALA A 555 -39.88 18.49 0.86
N SER A 556 -40.53 19.64 1.08
CA SER A 556 -40.83 20.62 0.05
C SER A 556 -39.83 21.77 0.06
N LEU A 557 -39.30 22.11 -1.11
CA LEU A 557 -38.38 23.23 -1.35
C LEU A 557 -39.09 24.37 -2.12
N GLY A 558 -40.42 24.49 -1.98
CA GLY A 558 -41.19 25.55 -2.61
C GLY A 558 -41.27 25.43 -4.13
N ASP A 559 -40.71 26.41 -4.84
CA ASP A 559 -40.70 26.49 -6.31
C ASP A 559 -39.85 25.39 -6.96
N LYS A 560 -38.97 24.74 -6.21
CA LYS A 560 -38.19 23.58 -6.66
C LYS A 560 -38.94 22.25 -6.62
N GLY A 561 -40.09 22.20 -5.93
CA GLY A 561 -40.89 20.98 -5.80
C GLY A 561 -40.62 20.19 -4.52
N GLN A 562 -40.84 18.87 -4.57
CA GLN A 562 -40.80 17.96 -3.43
C GLN A 562 -39.75 16.87 -3.65
N THR A 563 -39.06 16.47 -2.58
CA THR A 563 -38.14 15.32 -2.62
C THR A 563 -38.90 14.01 -2.86
N PRO A 564 -38.23 12.97 -3.38
CA PRO A 564 -38.75 11.61 -3.32
C PRO A 564 -39.13 11.20 -1.90
N GLU A 565 -40.15 10.36 -1.78
CA GLU A 565 -40.59 9.83 -0.49
C GLU A 565 -39.64 8.72 0.00
N ARG A 566 -39.25 8.76 1.28
CA ARG A 566 -38.40 7.74 1.91
C ARG A 566 -39.12 7.07 3.06
N LYS A 567 -38.93 5.76 3.23
CA LYS A 567 -39.50 4.99 4.33
C LYS A 567 -38.79 5.32 5.65
N VAL A 568 -39.57 5.53 6.71
CA VAL A 568 -39.09 5.86 8.07
C VAL A 568 -39.06 4.61 8.94
N SER A 569 -38.00 4.46 9.74
CA SER A 569 -37.85 3.31 10.64
C SER A 569 -38.81 3.37 11.83
N SER A 570 -39.16 2.23 12.42
CA SER A 570 -40.02 2.17 13.61
C SER A 570 -39.45 2.92 14.82
N ASN A 571 -38.12 2.90 15.01
CA ASN A 571 -37.45 3.64 16.09
C ASN A 571 -37.58 5.15 15.89
N ASP A 572 -37.40 5.63 14.66
CA ASP A 572 -37.54 7.06 14.36
C ASP A 572 -38.99 7.53 14.48
N LEU A 573 -39.97 6.69 14.12
CA LEU A 573 -41.39 6.98 14.34
C LEU A 573 -41.72 7.04 15.83
N TYR A 574 -41.17 6.12 16.63
CA TYR A 574 -41.32 6.17 18.08
C TYR A 574 -40.68 7.45 18.65
N SER A 575 -39.48 7.79 18.18
CA SER A 575 -38.77 9.01 18.56
C SER A 575 -39.52 10.29 18.21
N LEU A 576 -40.19 10.32 17.06
CA LEU A 576 -41.01 11.46 16.61
C LEU A 576 -42.34 11.57 17.36
N PHE A 577 -43.10 10.48 17.47
CA PHE A 577 -44.49 10.52 17.93
C PHE A 577 -44.68 10.19 19.41
N LYS A 578 -43.83 9.34 19.99
CA LYS A 578 -43.98 8.84 21.37
C LYS A 578 -43.02 9.53 22.34
N SER A 579 -41.71 9.35 22.18
CA SER A 579 -40.74 9.96 23.10
C SER A 579 -40.46 11.43 22.81
N LYS A 580 -40.83 11.94 21.62
CA LYS A 580 -40.61 13.33 21.19
C LYS A 580 -39.15 13.76 21.30
N THR A 581 -38.24 12.83 21.03
CA THR A 581 -36.78 13.03 21.06
C THR A 581 -36.19 13.35 19.69
N ALA A 582 -36.99 13.18 18.61
CA ALA A 582 -36.66 13.60 17.26
C ALA A 582 -37.69 14.58 16.71
N THR A 583 -37.26 15.54 15.90
CA THR A 583 -38.14 16.43 15.11
C THR A 583 -38.28 15.99 13.66
N ARG A 584 -39.27 16.52 12.94
CA ARG A 584 -39.45 16.21 11.51
C ARG A 584 -38.24 16.67 10.70
N GLU A 585 -37.69 17.83 11.02
CA GLU A 585 -36.52 18.42 10.36
C GLU A 585 -35.27 17.57 10.57
N GLN A 586 -35.07 17.02 11.77
CA GLN A 586 -33.98 16.09 12.05
C GLN A 586 -34.14 14.79 11.25
N LEU A 587 -35.36 14.26 11.14
CA LEU A 587 -35.61 13.09 10.31
C LEU A 587 -35.44 13.40 8.81
N ALA A 588 -35.84 14.59 8.34
CA ALA A 588 -35.56 15.01 6.98
C ALA A 588 -34.05 15.12 6.72
N ALA A 589 -33.28 15.66 7.66
CA ALA A 589 -31.83 15.68 7.57
C ALA A 589 -31.23 14.26 7.56
N LYS A 590 -31.81 13.31 8.30
CA LYS A 590 -31.37 11.91 8.27
C LYS A 590 -31.64 11.22 6.93
N TYR A 591 -32.84 11.40 6.37
CA TYR A 591 -33.34 10.59 5.24
C TYR A 591 -33.25 11.28 3.88
N LEU A 592 -33.27 12.61 3.83
CA LEU A 592 -33.49 13.39 2.62
C LEU A 592 -32.36 14.36 2.30
N THR A 593 -31.25 14.39 3.07
CA THR A 593 -30.19 15.41 2.88
C THR A 593 -29.66 15.47 1.46
N GLU A 594 -29.34 14.34 0.83
CA GLU A 594 -28.85 14.33 -0.55
C GLU A 594 -29.96 14.68 -1.55
N ASP A 595 -31.18 14.17 -1.34
CA ASP A 595 -32.35 14.51 -2.18
C ASP A 595 -32.66 16.02 -2.13
N ILE A 596 -32.52 16.65 -0.96
CA ILE A 596 -32.68 18.10 -0.74
C ILE A 596 -31.58 18.88 -1.48
N LYS A 597 -30.31 18.45 -1.39
CA LYS A 597 -29.21 19.10 -2.10
C LYS A 597 -29.38 18.99 -3.61
N ASP A 598 -29.74 17.82 -4.12
CA ASP A 598 -29.93 17.61 -5.55
C ASP A 598 -31.11 18.42 -6.08
N LEU A 599 -32.22 18.44 -5.34
CA LEU A 599 -33.38 19.24 -5.71
C LEU A 599 -33.10 20.75 -5.63
N SER A 600 -32.26 21.21 -4.70
CA SER A 600 -31.87 22.64 -4.64
C SER A 600 -31.11 23.11 -5.89
N ARG A 601 -30.40 22.20 -6.58
CA ARG A 601 -29.64 22.47 -7.79
C ARG A 601 -30.48 22.41 -9.07
N SER A 602 -31.72 21.90 -8.99
CA SER A 602 -32.60 21.78 -10.15
C SER A 602 -33.17 23.14 -10.58
N LYS A 603 -33.66 23.25 -11.82
CA LYS A 603 -34.39 24.44 -12.27
C LYS A 603 -35.72 24.56 -11.50
N PRO A 604 -36.17 25.78 -11.15
CA PRO A 604 -37.52 25.99 -10.61
C PRO A 604 -38.57 25.37 -11.53
N LEU A 605 -39.62 24.80 -10.94
CA LEU A 605 -40.77 24.33 -11.69
C LEU A 605 -41.45 25.54 -12.34
N GLU A 606 -41.51 25.56 -13.67
CA GLU A 606 -42.38 26.51 -14.38
C GLU A 606 -43.82 26.21 -13.96
N ARG A 607 -44.46 27.18 -13.29
CA ARG A 607 -45.91 27.14 -13.07
C ARG A 607 -46.57 27.31 -14.44
N SER A 608 -46.84 26.20 -15.14
CA SER A 608 -47.81 26.24 -16.21
C SER A 608 -49.15 26.65 -15.59
N GLN A 609 -49.71 27.76 -16.06
CA GLN A 609 -51.08 28.15 -15.76
C GLN A 609 -52.01 27.10 -16.38
N GLY A 610 -52.17 25.96 -15.72
CA GLY A 610 -53.15 24.95 -16.05
C GLY A 610 -54.52 25.40 -15.52
N LEU A 611 -55.48 25.53 -16.43
CA LEU A 611 -56.89 25.75 -16.15
C LEU A 611 -57.37 24.86 -14.98
N LYS A 612 -58.07 25.47 -14.02
CA LYS A 612 -59.03 24.75 -13.18
C LYS A 612 -60.13 24.20 -14.09
N ILE A 613 -60.30 22.88 -14.11
CA ILE A 613 -61.56 22.24 -14.54
C ILE A 613 -62.45 22.14 -13.30
#